data_AF-A0A1J5DJV4-F1
#
_entry.id   AF-A0A1J5DJV4-F1
#
_cell.length_a   1.000
_cell.length_b   1.000
_cell.length_c   1.000
_cell.angle_alpha   90.00
_cell.angle_beta   90.00
_cell.angle_gamma   90.00
#
_symmetry.space_group_name_H-M   'P 1'
#
loop_
_entity.id
_entity.type
_entity.pdbx_description
1 polymer ?
#
loop_
_entity_poly.entity_id
_entity_poly.type
_entity_poly.pdbx_seq_one_letter_code
_entity_poly.pdbx_strand_id
1 'polypeptide(L)'
;MRPEYDFSTMKGAVRGKYCKAYREGHKVVIHKEDGTDLVQYFKLEDGAVMLEPEVRKYFPTSEAVNKALRSLIEIIPAKRSVSGHRK
;
A
#
# COMPACT_ATOMS: atom_id res chain seq x y z
N MET A 1 -1.84 10.99 24.91
CA MET A 1 -2.51 11.68 23.79
C MET A 1 -3.06 12.99 24.34
N ARG A 2 -2.83 14.14 23.68
CA ARG A 2 -3.32 15.42 24.25
C ARG A 2 -4.85 15.51 24.15
N PRO A 3 -5.54 16.20 25.06
CA PRO A 3 -7.01 16.28 25.08
C PRO A 3 -7.61 16.87 23.81
N GLU A 4 -6.88 17.75 23.11
CA GLU A 4 -7.34 18.37 21.86
C GLU A 4 -7.45 17.39 20.68
N TYR A 5 -6.88 16.18 20.80
CA TYR A 5 -6.96 15.12 19.82
C TYR A 5 -7.96 14.01 20.22
N ASP A 6 -8.98 14.33 21.02
CA ASP A 6 -10.08 13.40 21.28
C ASP A 6 -11.08 13.40 20.11
N PHE A 7 -10.94 12.40 19.24
CA PHE A 7 -11.80 12.23 18.07
C PHE A 7 -13.18 11.64 18.37
N SER A 8 -13.48 11.27 19.63
CA SER A 8 -14.77 10.65 20.00
C SER A 8 -15.97 11.58 19.80
N THR A 9 -15.75 12.90 19.84
CA THR A 9 -16.79 13.92 19.74
C THR A 9 -16.92 14.51 18.33
N MET A 10 -16.06 14.13 17.37
CA MET A 10 -16.09 14.68 16.01
C MET A 10 -17.26 14.13 15.19
N LYS A 11 -18.27 14.99 14.94
CA LYS A 11 -19.35 14.69 13.99
C LYS A 11 -18.79 14.56 12.57
N GLY A 12 -19.08 13.45 11.89
CA GLY A 12 -18.63 13.19 10.52
C GLY A 12 -17.23 12.59 10.37
N ALA A 13 -16.63 12.11 11.46
CA ALA A 13 -15.38 11.35 11.39
C ALA A 13 -15.59 10.02 10.65
N VAL A 14 -14.90 9.84 9.52
CA VAL A 14 -14.93 8.61 8.73
C VAL A 14 -13.59 7.89 8.90
N ARG A 15 -13.62 6.71 9.52
CA ARG A 15 -12.42 5.87 9.66
C ARG A 15 -11.89 5.52 8.26
N GLY A 16 -10.61 5.81 8.02
CA GLY A 16 -9.96 5.49 6.75
C GLY A 16 -10.26 6.45 5.60
N LYS A 17 -10.83 7.65 5.84
CA LYS A 17 -11.16 8.65 4.79
C LYS A 17 -10.02 8.92 3.79
N TYR A 18 -8.77 8.92 4.27
CA TYR A 18 -7.58 9.20 3.45
C TYR A 18 -6.68 7.97 3.24
N CYS A 19 -7.19 6.75 3.46
CA CYS A 19 -6.38 5.53 3.39
C CYS A 19 -5.78 5.30 1.99
N LYS A 20 -6.54 5.56 0.93
CA LYS A 20 -6.06 5.43 -0.46
C LYS A 20 -4.94 6.44 -0.76
N ALA A 21 -5.16 7.72 -0.47
CA ALA A 21 -4.17 8.77 -0.68
C ALA A 21 -2.87 8.54 0.13
N TYR A 22 -2.97 8.00 1.35
CA TYR A 22 -1.79 7.66 2.14
C TYR A 22 -0.92 6.58 1.46
N ARG A 23 -1.55 5.62 0.76
CA ARG A 23 -0.86 4.52 0.07
C ARG A 23 -0.17 4.92 -1.23
N GLU A 24 -0.65 5.96 -1.89
CA GLU A 24 -0.01 6.52 -3.10
C GLU A 24 1.34 7.17 -2.78
N GLY A 25 1.59 7.41 -1.49
CA GLY A 25 2.81 7.98 -0.97
C GLY A 25 2.64 9.44 -0.64
N HIS A 26 3.38 9.90 0.37
CA HIS A 26 3.27 11.26 0.86
C HIS A 26 4.62 11.76 1.39
N LYS A 27 4.76 13.09 1.37
CA LYS A 27 5.92 13.80 1.89
C LYS A 27 5.68 14.11 3.37
N VAL A 28 6.52 13.60 4.24
CA VAL A 28 6.55 13.99 5.65
C VAL A 28 7.66 15.02 5.83
N VAL A 29 7.33 16.17 6.41
CA VAL A 29 8.29 17.22 6.74
C VAL A 29 8.43 17.28 8.26
N ILE A 30 9.60 16.91 8.76
CA ILE A 30 9.94 16.94 10.17
C ILE A 30 10.72 18.22 10.41
N HIS A 31 10.12 19.16 11.13
CA HIS A 31 10.77 20.40 11.53
C HIS A 31 11.56 20.11 12.81
N LYS A 32 12.88 20.29 12.77
CA LYS A 32 13.76 20.07 13.91
C LYS A 32 13.91 21.35 14.74
N GLU A 33 14.32 21.18 15.99
CA GLU A 33 14.58 22.29 16.93
C GLU A 33 15.74 23.18 16.49
N ASP A 34 16.66 22.66 15.66
CA ASP A 34 17.77 23.41 15.06
C ASP A 34 17.34 24.33 13.88
N GLY A 35 16.04 24.36 13.56
CA GLY A 35 15.47 25.14 12.46
C GLY A 35 15.62 24.47 11.08
N THR A 36 16.14 23.24 11.01
CA THR A 36 16.24 22.49 9.75
C THR A 36 15.03 21.61 9.51
N ASP A 37 14.65 21.45 8.24
CA ASP A 37 13.58 20.55 7.83
C ASP A 37 14.17 19.25 7.29
N LEU A 38 13.73 18.12 7.84
CA LEU A 38 13.98 16.81 7.27
C LEU A 38 12.76 16.36 6.47
N VAL A 39 12.94 16.26 5.16
CA VAL A 39 11.92 15.77 4.23
C VAL A 39 12.11 14.28 4.01
N GLN A 40 11.10 13.48 4.39
CA GLN A 40 11.06 12.05 4.14
C GLN A 40 9.90 11.70 3.20
N TYR A 41 10.20 10.96 2.14
CA TYR A 41 9.20 10.44 1.22
C TYR A 41 8.79 9.04 1.65
N PHE A 42 7.59 8.89 2.19
CA PHE A 42 7.00 7.60 2.47
C PHE A 42 6.15 7.19 1.27
N LYS A 43 6.76 6.52 0.30
CA LYS A 43 6.07 5.80 -0.78
C LYS A 43 6.37 4.31 -0.65
N LEU A 44 5.46 3.47 -1.15
CA LEU A 44 5.82 2.07 -1.40
C LEU A 44 6.99 2.07 -2.41
N GLU A 45 8.03 1.30 -2.14
CA GLU A 45 9.11 1.10 -3.11
C GLU A 45 8.56 0.46 -4.40
N ASP A 46 9.26 0.65 -5.51
CA ASP A 46 8.83 0.08 -6.79
C ASP A 46 8.73 -1.45 -6.67
N GLY A 47 7.52 -1.98 -6.86
CA GLY A 47 7.22 -3.41 -6.70
C GLY A 47 6.66 -3.82 -5.34
N ALA A 48 6.61 -2.92 -4.34
CA ALA A 48 5.92 -3.19 -3.09
C ALA A 48 4.40 -3.06 -3.26
N VAL A 49 3.66 -4.03 -2.70
CA VAL A 49 2.19 -4.03 -2.67
C VAL A 49 1.73 -4.23 -1.23
N MET A 50 0.92 -3.30 -0.72
CA MET A 50 0.33 -3.42 0.62
C MET A 50 -0.94 -4.26 0.55
N LEU A 51 -0.98 -5.36 1.32
CA LEU A 51 -2.17 -6.20 1.41
C LEU A 51 -3.26 -5.53 2.24
N GLU A 52 -4.50 -5.62 1.75
CA GLU A 52 -5.68 -5.21 2.52
C GLU A 52 -5.83 -6.05 3.79
N PRO A 53 -6.39 -5.49 4.88
CA PRO A 53 -6.59 -6.23 6.12
C PRO A 53 -7.39 -7.52 5.94
N GLU A 54 -8.38 -7.53 5.05
CA GLU A 54 -9.19 -8.71 4.73
C GLU A 54 -8.39 -9.78 3.98
N VAL A 55 -7.51 -9.38 3.06
CA VAL A 55 -6.62 -10.28 2.33
C VAL A 55 -5.57 -10.87 3.27
N ARG A 56 -5.05 -10.06 4.21
CA ARG A 56 -4.05 -10.50 5.19
C ARG A 56 -4.57 -11.60 6.14
N LYS A 57 -5.89 -11.71 6.33
CA LYS A 57 -6.50 -12.83 7.09
C LYS A 57 -6.23 -14.18 6.45
N TYR A 58 -6.14 -14.22 5.11
CA TYR A 58 -5.87 -15.43 4.33
C TYR A 58 -4.41 -15.54 3.90
N PHE A 59 -3.74 -14.42 3.67
CA PHE A 59 -2.34 -14.33 3.27
C PHE A 59 -1.55 -13.43 4.25
N PRO A 60 -1.06 -13.98 5.37
CA PRO A 60 -0.40 -13.17 6.40
C PRO A 60 0.91 -12.53 5.96
N THR A 61 1.59 -13.11 4.96
CA THR A 61 2.92 -12.71 4.49
C THR A 61 2.96 -12.56 2.96
N SER A 62 3.91 -11.75 2.47
CA SER A 62 4.21 -11.62 1.04
C SER A 62 4.64 -12.95 0.41
N GLU A 63 5.32 -13.81 1.15
CA GLU A 63 5.70 -15.16 0.69
C GLU A 63 4.48 -16.02 0.38
N ALA A 64 3.45 -16.01 1.25
CA ALA A 64 2.22 -16.76 1.03
C ALA A 64 1.46 -16.29 -0.23
N VAL A 65 1.40 -14.96 -0.46
CA VAL A 65 0.82 -14.38 -1.68
C VAL A 65 1.61 -14.82 -2.91
N ASN A 66 2.93 -14.65 -2.88
CA ASN A 66 3.79 -14.98 -4.02
C ASN A 66 3.72 -16.46 -4.38
N LYS A 67 3.66 -17.35 -3.39
CA LYS A 67 3.48 -18.78 -3.61
C LYS A 67 2.16 -19.07 -4.33
N ALA A 68 1.05 -18.50 -3.86
CA ALA A 68 -0.26 -18.70 -4.49
C ALA A 68 -0.31 -18.16 -5.92
N LEU A 69 0.25 -16.96 -6.16
CA LEU A 69 0.31 -16.37 -7.49
C LEU A 69 1.16 -17.21 -8.46
N ARG A 70 2.30 -17.77 -8.00
CA ARG A 70 3.13 -18.68 -8.80
C ARG A 70 2.39 -19.95 -9.19
N SER A 71 1.72 -20.59 -8.23
CA SER A 71 0.89 -21.77 -8.52
C SER A 71 -0.23 -21.45 -9.52
N LEU A 72 -0.84 -20.26 -9.44
CA LEU A 72 -1.83 -19.84 -10.42
C LEU A 72 -1.22 -19.64 -11.82
N ILE A 73 -0.03 -19.05 -11.91
CA ILE A 73 0.71 -18.88 -13.17
C ILE A 73 0.98 -20.23 -13.86
N GLU A 74 1.28 -21.28 -13.08
CA GLU A 74 1.53 -22.63 -13.60
C GLU A 74 0.26 -23.31 -14.14
N ILE A 75 -0.91 -23.01 -13.56
CA ILE A 75 -2.19 -23.63 -13.91
C ILE A 75 -2.88 -22.90 -15.07
N ILE A 76 -2.68 -21.58 -15.18
CA ILE A 76 -3.22 -20.82 -16.31
C ILE A 76 -2.53 -21.34 -17.57
N PRO A 77 -3.27 -21.92 -18.55
CA PRO A 77 -2.66 -22.38 -19.79
C PRO A 77 -1.97 -21.18 -20.40
N ALA A 78 -0.65 -21.25 -20.49
CA ALA A 78 0.21 -20.16 -20.94
C ALA A 78 -0.49 -19.46 -22.10
N LYS A 79 -0.90 -18.21 -21.85
CA LYS A 79 -1.58 -17.37 -22.84
C LYS A 79 -0.82 -17.58 -24.12
N ARG A 80 -1.44 -18.29 -25.09
CA ARG A 80 -0.86 -18.56 -26.41
C ARG A 80 -0.22 -17.26 -26.82
N SER A 81 1.11 -17.25 -26.91
CA SER A 81 1.83 -16.13 -27.46
C SER A 81 1.14 -15.86 -28.78
N VAL A 82 0.43 -14.74 -28.86
CA VAL A 82 -0.11 -14.28 -30.13
C VAL A 82 1.11 -13.78 -30.88
N SER A 83 1.89 -14.70 -31.45
CA SER A 83 2.86 -14.39 -32.48
C SER A 83 2.07 -14.19 -33.77
N GLY A 84 1.38 -13.06 -33.82
CA GLY A 84 0.73 -12.52 -34.99
C GLY A 84 1.37 -11.17 -35.34
N HIS A 85 2.19 -11.20 -36.39
CA HIS A 85 2.38 -10.12 -37.37
C HIS A 85 3.27 -8.91 -37.04
N ARG A 86 4.52 -8.93 -37.56
CA ARG A 86 5.04 -7.90 -38.50
C ARG A 86 6.43 -8.27 -39.08
N LYS A 87 6.47 -8.71 -40.33
CA LYS A 87 7.12 -8.03 -41.46
C LYS A 87 6.72 -8.72 -42.76
#